data_AF-A0A831NU16-F1
#
_entry.id   AF-A0A831NU16-F1
#
_cell.length_a   1.000
_cell.length_b   1.000
_cell.length_c   1.000
_cell.angle_alpha   90.00
_cell.angle_beta   90.00
_cell.angle_gamma   90.00
#
_symmetry.space_group_name_H-M   'P 1'
#
loop_
_entity.id
_entity.type
_entity.pdbx_description
1 polymer ?
#
loop_
_entity_poly.entity_id
_entity_poly.type
_entity_poly.pdbx_seq_one_letter_code
_entity_poly.pdbx_strand_id
1 'polypeptide(L)'
;PIGRTSLAKELRLGIASTRTLIKRLRELGIVDVDLVGGCYLTKKGREIVDTFFKYVKTISDLSNVVERDLKLANYAYGALLRLCTSAESISIVEWRDIFVRYGAKATLIAKIINGKAILPPDENIGENVYPSLRKVREKFNAEEGDYIVITFSDTLTIAEESLIKGLIDILPF
;
A
#
# COMPACT_ATOMS: atom_id res chain seq x y z
N PRO A 1 -6.41 15.79 -13.05
CA PRO A 1 -6.47 15.21 -14.42
C PRO A 1 -5.05 14.94 -14.92
N ILE A 2 -4.81 13.87 -15.69
CA ILE A 2 -3.46 13.50 -16.17
C ILE A 2 -3.48 13.14 -17.66
N GLY A 3 -2.50 13.65 -18.41
CA GLY A 3 -2.31 13.34 -19.82
C GLY A 3 -1.94 11.87 -20.04
N ARG A 4 -2.31 11.31 -21.20
CA ARG A 4 -2.11 9.87 -21.50
C ARG A 4 -0.64 9.44 -21.46
N THR A 5 0.27 10.26 -21.99
CA THR A 5 1.71 9.96 -22.01
C THR A 5 2.29 9.95 -20.59
N SER A 6 1.92 10.94 -19.77
CA SER A 6 2.32 10.97 -18.37
C SER A 6 1.74 9.78 -17.61
N LEU A 7 0.47 9.45 -17.83
CA LEU A 7 -0.17 8.30 -17.19
C LEU A 7 0.51 6.97 -17.57
N ALA A 8 0.89 6.79 -18.83
CA ALA A 8 1.62 5.59 -19.27
C ALA A 8 2.98 5.47 -18.56
N LYS A 9 3.69 6.60 -18.38
CA LYS A 9 4.96 6.65 -17.66
C LYS A 9 4.79 6.31 -16.17
N GLU A 10 3.82 6.93 -15.50
CA GLU A 10 3.55 6.68 -14.08
C GLU A 10 3.12 5.24 -13.82
N LEU A 11 2.26 4.68 -14.68
CA LEU A 11 1.80 3.29 -14.56
C LEU A 11 2.84 2.26 -15.04
N ARG A 12 3.97 2.70 -15.62
CA ARG A 12 4.99 1.84 -16.24
C ARG A 12 4.39 0.92 -17.31
N LEU A 13 3.36 1.39 -18.02
CA LEU A 13 2.64 0.65 -19.06
C LEU A 13 2.98 1.17 -20.45
N GLY A 14 2.95 0.28 -21.44
CA GLY A 14 3.01 0.67 -22.84
C GLY A 14 1.83 1.57 -23.24
N ILE A 15 2.01 2.41 -24.26
CA ILE A 15 0.99 3.34 -24.75
C ILE A 15 -0.29 2.60 -25.17
N ALA A 16 -0.14 1.46 -25.84
CA ALA A 16 -1.28 0.62 -26.26
C ALA A 16 -2.04 0.05 -25.05
N SER A 17 -1.34 -0.50 -24.06
CA SER A 17 -1.93 -1.02 -22.82
C SER A 17 -2.65 0.08 -22.04
N THR A 18 -2.04 1.26 -21.94
CA THR A 18 -2.64 2.43 -21.28
C THR A 18 -3.92 2.87 -22.00
N ARG A 19 -3.94 2.87 -23.35
CA ARG A 19 -5.15 3.18 -24.13
C ARG A 19 -6.26 2.17 -23.86
N THR A 20 -5.93 0.88 -23.82
CA THR A 20 -6.89 -0.18 -23.52
C THR A 20 -7.43 -0.06 -22.09
N LEU A 21 -6.58 0.24 -21.12
CA LEU A 21 -6.98 0.47 -19.73
C LEU A 21 -7.96 1.63 -19.62
N ILE A 22 -7.62 2.81 -20.17
CA ILE A 22 -8.49 3.99 -20.14
C ILE A 22 -9.83 3.68 -20.82
N LYS A 23 -9.81 3.00 -21.98
CA LYS A 23 -11.04 2.63 -22.70
C LYS A 23 -11.95 1.77 -21.82
N ARG A 24 -11.42 0.70 -21.20
CA ARG A 24 -12.19 -0.19 -20.32
C ARG A 24 -12.73 0.52 -19.08
N LEU A 25 -11.90 1.34 -18.43
CA LEU A 25 -12.34 2.13 -17.27
C LEU A 25 -13.45 3.13 -17.64
N ARG A 26 -13.42 3.68 -18.86
CA ARG A 26 -14.48 4.57 -19.38
C ARG A 26 -15.76 3.80 -19.68
N GLU A 27 -15.67 2.62 -20.28
CA GLU A 27 -16.82 1.73 -20.50
C GLU A 27 -17.50 1.34 -19.17
N LEU A 28 -16.72 1.20 -18.08
CA LEU A 28 -17.24 0.98 -16.73
C LEU A 28 -17.73 2.25 -16.01
N GLY A 29 -17.58 3.43 -16.63
CA GLY A 29 -17.95 4.73 -16.08
C GLY A 29 -17.09 5.18 -14.90
N ILE A 30 -15.87 4.63 -14.74
CA ILE A 30 -14.95 4.93 -13.62
C ILE A 30 -14.11 6.17 -13.92
N VAL A 31 -13.65 6.30 -15.16
CA VAL A 31 -12.88 7.46 -15.63
C VAL A 31 -13.56 8.08 -16.84
N ASP A 32 -13.27 9.35 -17.09
CA ASP A 32 -13.54 10.00 -18.36
C ASP A 32 -12.32 10.80 -18.82
N VAL A 33 -12.35 11.31 -20.05
CA VAL A 33 -11.22 12.01 -20.66
C VAL A 33 -11.68 13.34 -21.23
N ASP A 34 -11.06 14.40 -20.75
CA ASP A 34 -11.15 15.72 -21.36
C ASP A 34 -10.01 15.93 -22.38
N LEU A 35 -10.29 16.63 -23.47
CA LEU A 35 -9.33 16.89 -24.54
C LEU A 35 -8.11 17.71 -24.07
N VAL A 36 -8.29 18.60 -23.09
CA VAL A 36 -7.26 19.50 -22.57
C VAL A 36 -6.67 18.98 -21.27
N GLY A 37 -7.52 18.52 -20.34
CA GLY A 37 -7.12 18.04 -19.01
C GLY A 37 -6.64 16.60 -18.95
N GLY A 38 -6.96 15.77 -19.94
CA GLY A 38 -6.62 14.34 -19.95
C GLY A 38 -7.58 13.48 -19.13
N CYS A 39 -7.10 12.35 -18.63
CA CYS A 39 -7.90 11.36 -17.90
C CYS A 39 -8.21 11.85 -16.47
N TYR A 40 -9.46 11.68 -16.03
CA TYR A 40 -9.91 12.02 -14.69
C TYR A 40 -10.97 11.05 -14.16
N LEU A 41 -11.12 10.96 -12.83
CA LEU A 41 -12.14 10.12 -12.19
C LEU A 41 -13.54 10.74 -12.34
N THR A 42 -14.52 9.91 -12.67
CA THR A 42 -15.94 10.30 -12.57
C THR A 42 -16.38 10.34 -11.10
N LYS A 43 -17.67 10.66 -10.84
CA LYS A 43 -18.24 10.51 -9.50
C LYS A 43 -18.12 9.06 -9.00
N LYS A 44 -18.49 8.09 -9.83
CA LYS A 44 -18.35 6.64 -9.52
C LYS A 44 -16.89 6.26 -9.26
N GLY A 45 -15.96 6.77 -10.07
CA GLY A 45 -14.53 6.52 -9.85
C GLY A 45 -14.01 7.08 -8.53
N ARG A 46 -14.45 8.29 -8.15
CA ARG A 46 -14.13 8.86 -6.83
C ARG A 46 -14.69 8.00 -5.70
N GLU A 47 -15.93 7.55 -5.77
CA GLU A 47 -16.53 6.68 -4.73
C GLU A 47 -15.75 5.36 -4.53
N ILE A 48 -15.24 4.77 -5.61
CA ILE A 48 -14.37 3.57 -5.54
C ILE A 48 -13.05 3.92 -4.82
N VAL A 49 -12.40 5.00 -5.24
CA VAL A 49 -11.13 5.46 -4.66
C VAL A 49 -11.28 5.87 -3.19
N ASP A 50 -12.38 6.55 -2.85
CA ASP A 50 -12.71 6.92 -1.48
C ASP A 50 -12.91 5.68 -0.60
N THR A 51 -13.48 4.60 -1.15
CA THR A 51 -13.61 3.32 -0.44
C THR A 51 -12.26 2.69 -0.15
N PHE A 52 -11.29 2.78 -1.07
CA PHE A 52 -9.91 2.37 -0.80
C PHE A 52 -9.28 3.22 0.32
N PHE A 53 -9.41 4.55 0.26
CA PHE A 53 -8.84 5.46 1.25
C PHE A 53 -9.59 5.48 2.60
N LYS A 54 -10.75 4.83 2.71
CA LYS A 54 -11.36 4.53 4.02
C LYS A 54 -10.46 3.64 4.86
N TYR A 55 -9.74 2.71 4.25
CA TYR A 55 -8.86 1.78 4.95
C TYR A 55 -7.39 2.16 4.82
N VAL A 56 -6.93 2.55 3.63
CA VAL A 56 -5.53 2.91 3.40
C VAL A 56 -5.34 4.40 3.61
N LYS A 57 -4.58 4.80 4.63
CA LYS A 57 -4.41 6.22 4.98
C LYS A 57 -3.20 6.86 4.34
N THR A 58 -2.13 6.10 4.18
CA THR A 58 -0.88 6.59 3.62
C THR A 58 -0.15 5.44 2.95
N ILE A 59 0.52 5.74 1.85
CA ILE A 59 1.46 4.83 1.17
C ILE A 59 2.74 5.62 0.91
N SER A 60 3.91 5.06 1.19
CA SER A 60 5.17 5.77 0.98
C SER A 60 6.36 4.82 0.81
N ASP A 61 7.39 5.31 0.12
CA ASP A 61 8.72 4.73 0.14
C ASP A 61 9.33 4.84 1.56
N LEU A 62 9.70 3.69 2.10
CA LEU A 62 10.32 3.55 3.43
C LEU A 62 11.80 3.16 3.34
N SER A 63 12.39 3.10 2.14
CA SER A 63 13.77 2.64 1.92
C SER A 63 14.83 3.46 2.68
N ASN A 64 14.55 4.76 2.93
CA ASN A 64 15.41 5.65 3.72
C ASN A 64 14.98 5.82 5.19
N VAL A 65 13.91 5.13 5.60
CA VAL A 65 13.34 5.19 6.95
C VAL A 65 13.67 3.93 7.73
N VAL A 66 13.61 2.79 7.04
CA VAL A 66 13.98 1.48 7.57
C VAL A 66 15.51 1.34 7.57
N GLU A 67 16.08 1.26 8.76
CA GLU A 67 17.53 1.08 8.95
C GLU A 67 17.90 -0.40 9.09
N ARG A 68 19.18 -0.68 9.38
CA ARG A 68 19.77 -2.04 9.34
C ARG A 68 19.04 -3.05 10.22
N ASP A 69 18.44 -2.62 11.33
CA ASP A 69 17.70 -3.47 12.26
C ASP A 69 16.44 -4.08 11.62
N LEU A 70 15.80 -3.38 10.68
CA LEU A 70 14.55 -3.79 10.04
C LEU A 70 14.70 -4.05 8.53
N LYS A 71 15.91 -3.87 7.98
CA LYS A 71 16.17 -3.95 6.53
C LYS A 71 16.28 -5.39 6.04
N LEU A 72 15.20 -5.88 5.41
CA LEU A 72 15.14 -7.22 4.83
C LEU A 72 15.49 -7.30 3.33
N ALA A 73 15.58 -6.16 2.64
CA ALA A 73 16.02 -6.05 1.24
C ALA A 73 16.54 -4.63 0.93
N ASN A 74 16.89 -4.37 -0.33
CA ASN A 74 17.40 -3.07 -0.77
C ASN A 74 16.36 -1.95 -0.66
N TYR A 75 15.11 -2.25 -0.98
CA TYR A 75 14.00 -1.31 -1.00
C TYR A 75 12.86 -1.76 -0.09
N ALA A 76 12.17 -0.78 0.49
CA ALA A 76 11.01 -0.97 1.35
C ALA A 76 9.90 0.00 0.96
N TYR A 77 8.67 -0.49 0.86
CA TYR A 77 7.48 0.33 0.63
C TYR A 77 6.45 -0.01 1.70
N GLY A 78 5.73 0.99 2.20
CA GLY A 78 4.79 0.74 3.29
C GLY A 78 3.49 1.49 3.18
N ALA A 79 2.48 0.96 3.87
CA ALA A 79 1.16 1.54 3.99
C ALA A 79 0.67 1.55 5.44
N LEU A 80 -0.05 2.62 5.79
CA LEU A 80 -0.83 2.70 7.03
C LEU A 80 -2.26 2.28 6.74
N LEU A 81 -2.73 1.27 7.46
CA LEU A 81 -4.08 0.73 7.37
C LEU A 81 -4.84 1.02 8.66
N ARG A 82 -6.06 1.53 8.49
CA ARG A 82 -7.02 1.73 9.57
C ARG A 82 -8.21 0.83 9.32
N LEU A 83 -8.21 -0.32 10.00
CA LEU A 83 -9.31 -1.27 9.91
C LEU A 83 -10.33 -1.03 11.02
N CYS A 84 -11.61 -1.16 10.69
CA CYS A 84 -12.65 -1.28 11.69
C CYS A 84 -12.58 -2.69 12.31
N THR A 85 -12.87 -2.79 13.61
CA THR A 85 -12.75 -4.01 14.44
C THR A 85 -13.44 -5.27 13.91
N SER A 86 -14.38 -5.14 12.96
CA SER A 86 -15.05 -6.28 12.31
C SER A 86 -14.23 -6.97 11.21
N ALA A 87 -13.04 -6.45 10.85
CA ALA A 87 -12.21 -6.96 9.74
C ALA A 87 -11.06 -7.89 10.19
N GLU A 88 -10.94 -8.22 11.48
CA GLU A 88 -9.87 -9.06 12.05
C GLU A 88 -10.06 -10.57 11.81
N SER A 89 -10.73 -10.98 10.73
CA SER A 89 -11.01 -12.40 10.43
C SER A 89 -9.84 -13.14 9.78
N ILE A 90 -8.83 -12.42 9.26
CA ILE A 90 -7.66 -12.98 8.58
C ILE A 90 -6.43 -12.80 9.46
N SER A 91 -5.65 -13.86 9.63
CA SER A 91 -4.43 -13.80 10.42
C SER A 91 -3.35 -12.96 9.72
N ILE A 92 -2.49 -12.32 10.51
CA ILE A 92 -1.34 -11.54 9.99
C ILE A 92 -0.39 -12.42 9.15
N VAL A 93 -0.34 -13.72 9.44
CA VAL A 93 0.44 -14.69 8.67
C VAL A 93 -0.12 -14.83 7.25
N GLU A 94 -1.44 -14.97 7.11
CA GLU A 94 -2.09 -15.05 5.81
C GLU A 94 -1.90 -13.77 5.00
N TRP A 95 -2.00 -12.60 5.65
CA TRP A 95 -1.70 -11.32 4.99
C TRP A 95 -0.27 -11.31 4.42
N ARG A 96 0.72 -11.62 5.25
CA ARG A 96 2.13 -11.66 4.84
C ARG A 96 2.32 -12.54 3.60
N ASP A 97 1.71 -13.71 3.58
CA ASP A 97 1.85 -14.68 2.49
C ASP A 97 1.21 -14.17 1.18
N ILE A 98 0.15 -13.35 1.24
CA ILE A 98 -0.44 -12.66 0.07
C ILE A 98 0.57 -11.68 -0.53
N PHE A 99 1.21 -10.84 0.28
CA PHE A 99 2.20 -9.87 -0.23
C PHE A 99 3.42 -10.56 -0.85
N VAL A 100 3.92 -11.65 -0.23
CA VAL A 100 5.01 -12.46 -0.76
C VAL A 100 4.62 -13.11 -2.10
N ARG A 101 3.38 -13.59 -2.24
CA ARG A 101 2.86 -14.14 -3.51
C ARG A 101 2.90 -13.12 -4.64
N TYR A 102 2.73 -11.84 -4.34
CA TYR A 102 2.85 -10.75 -5.32
C TYR A 102 4.29 -10.30 -5.62
N GLY A 103 5.28 -11.01 -5.09
CA GLY A 103 6.70 -10.82 -5.41
C GLY A 103 7.50 -10.06 -4.35
N ALA A 104 6.91 -9.71 -3.21
CA ALA A 104 7.69 -9.21 -2.08
C ALA A 104 8.68 -10.30 -1.62
N LYS A 105 9.94 -9.91 -1.40
CA LYS A 105 10.97 -10.81 -0.85
C LYS A 105 10.70 -11.11 0.63
N ALA A 106 10.18 -10.12 1.33
CA ALA A 106 9.69 -10.23 2.69
C ALA A 106 8.59 -9.19 2.94
N THR A 107 7.74 -9.45 3.93
CA THR A 107 6.73 -8.49 4.39
C THR A 107 6.70 -8.49 5.91
N LEU A 108 6.66 -7.29 6.49
CA LEU A 108 6.44 -7.07 7.91
C LEU A 108 5.11 -6.36 8.12
N ILE A 109 4.42 -6.74 9.18
CA ILE A 109 3.11 -6.21 9.52
C ILE A 109 3.14 -5.91 11.00
N ALA A 110 3.11 -4.62 11.34
CA ALA A 110 3.06 -4.16 12.72
C ALA A 110 1.66 -3.68 13.08
N LYS A 111 1.24 -3.90 14.33
CA LYS A 111 0.02 -3.31 14.92
C LYS A 111 0.44 -2.24 15.93
N ILE A 112 -0.29 -1.13 15.96
CA ILE A 112 -0.10 -0.12 17.00
C ILE A 112 -0.87 -0.55 18.24
N ILE A 113 -0.13 -0.89 19.30
CA ILE A 113 -0.65 -1.35 20.59
C ILE A 113 0.00 -0.50 21.69
N ASN A 114 -0.82 0.10 22.55
CA ASN A 114 -0.38 1.02 23.60
C ASN A 114 0.54 2.15 23.05
N GLY A 115 0.19 2.67 21.87
CA GLY A 115 0.90 3.74 21.18
C GLY A 115 2.25 3.35 20.56
N LYS A 116 2.61 2.06 20.53
CA LYS A 116 3.88 1.55 19.97
C LYS A 116 3.63 0.59 18.83
N ALA A 117 4.54 0.57 17.86
CA ALA A 117 4.55 -0.43 16.80
C ALA A 117 5.09 -1.77 17.33
N ILE A 118 4.22 -2.80 17.30
CA ILE A 118 4.50 -4.17 17.75
C ILE A 118 4.36 -5.11 16.55
N LEU A 119 5.19 -6.16 16.46
CA LEU A 119 5.17 -7.20 15.43
C LEU A 119 4.50 -8.47 15.99
N PRO A 120 3.22 -8.73 15.69
CA PRO A 120 2.53 -9.91 16.20
C PRO A 120 3.09 -11.21 15.61
N PRO A 121 2.87 -12.38 16.27
CA PRO A 121 2.04 -12.57 17.47
C PRO A 121 2.74 -12.28 18.81
N ASP A 122 4.04 -11.98 18.82
CA ASP A 122 4.78 -11.72 20.06
C ASP A 122 4.73 -10.23 20.42
N GLU A 123 3.97 -9.89 21.47
CA GLU A 123 3.84 -8.52 21.94
C GLU A 123 5.13 -7.90 22.49
N ASN A 124 6.17 -8.72 22.73
CA ASN A 124 7.48 -8.25 23.19
C ASN A 124 8.40 -7.81 22.05
N ILE A 125 8.03 -8.10 20.80
CA ILE A 125 8.82 -7.75 19.63
C ILE A 125 8.21 -6.51 18.98
N GLY A 126 8.88 -5.37 19.10
CA GLY A 126 8.42 -4.11 18.51
C GLY A 126 9.53 -3.07 18.49
N GLU A 127 9.20 -1.81 18.78
CA GLU A 127 10.16 -0.68 18.79
C GLU A 127 11.36 -0.87 19.72
N ASN A 128 11.24 -1.70 20.76
CA ASN A 128 12.32 -2.05 21.69
C ASN A 128 13.39 -2.94 21.04
N VAL A 129 12.99 -3.83 20.14
CA VAL A 129 13.89 -4.73 19.40
C VAL A 129 14.35 -4.08 18.10
N TYR A 130 13.42 -3.38 17.43
CA TYR A 130 13.62 -2.72 16.15
C TYR A 130 13.27 -1.23 16.24
N PRO A 131 14.20 -0.37 16.68
CA PRO A 131 13.98 1.08 16.79
C PRO A 131 13.50 1.74 15.49
N SER A 132 13.80 1.18 14.31
CA SER A 132 13.27 1.67 13.03
C SER A 132 11.74 1.67 12.96
N LEU A 133 11.06 0.76 13.68
CA LEU A 133 9.59 0.74 13.71
C LEU A 133 9.00 2.03 14.28
N ARG A 134 9.69 2.67 15.23
CA ARG A 134 9.27 3.97 15.78
C ARG A 134 9.31 5.06 14.71
N LYS A 135 10.39 5.10 13.91
CA LYS A 135 10.54 6.06 12.81
C LYS A 135 9.45 5.89 11.75
N VAL A 136 9.11 4.64 11.44
CA VAL A 136 8.01 4.33 10.51
C VAL A 136 6.66 4.76 11.09
N ARG A 137 6.38 4.45 12.37
CA ARG A 137 5.17 4.88 13.08
C ARG A 137 5.01 6.39 13.07
N GLU A 138 6.07 7.13 13.41
CA GLU A 138 6.09 8.59 13.43
C GLU A 138 5.92 9.17 12.01
N LYS A 139 6.60 8.62 11.00
CA LYS A 139 6.43 9.05 9.60
C LYS A 139 4.98 8.93 9.11
N PHE A 140 4.28 7.89 9.54
CA PHE A 140 2.89 7.66 9.15
C PHE A 140 1.87 8.33 10.08
N ASN A 141 2.30 8.96 11.18
CA ASN A 141 1.41 9.45 12.24
C ASN A 141 0.39 8.37 12.66
N ALA A 142 0.86 7.13 12.82
CA ALA A 142 -0.01 5.99 13.09
C ALA A 142 -0.61 6.06 14.51
N GLU A 143 -1.89 5.73 14.62
CA GLU A 143 -2.69 5.80 15.85
C GLU A 143 -3.00 4.40 16.40
N GLU A 144 -3.50 4.33 17.63
CA GLU A 144 -3.85 3.06 18.28
C GLU A 144 -4.80 2.21 17.42
N GLY A 145 -4.47 0.92 17.28
CA GLY A 145 -5.24 -0.02 16.47
C GLY A 145 -4.93 0.01 14.97
N ASP A 146 -4.14 0.97 14.48
CA ASP A 146 -3.67 0.96 13.09
C ASP A 146 -2.71 -0.20 12.83
N TYR A 147 -2.65 -0.61 11.56
CA TYR A 147 -1.67 -1.56 11.05
C TYR A 147 -0.70 -0.87 10.10
N ILE A 148 0.57 -1.22 10.20
CA ILE A 148 1.61 -0.79 9.26
C ILE A 148 2.07 -2.03 8.49
N VAL A 149 1.85 -2.04 7.18
CA VAL A 149 2.37 -3.07 6.29
C VAL A 149 3.60 -2.53 5.59
N ILE A 150 4.69 -3.31 5.58
CA ILE A 150 5.95 -2.96 4.91
C ILE A 150 6.37 -4.13 4.03
N THR A 151 6.41 -3.94 2.73
CA THR A 151 6.95 -4.89 1.76
C THR A 151 8.39 -4.56 1.43
N PHE A 152 9.21 -5.59 1.28
CA PHE A 152 10.63 -5.47 0.96
C PHE A 152 10.93 -6.19 -0.35
N SER A 153 11.78 -5.60 -1.20
CA SER A 153 12.25 -6.24 -2.42
C SER A 153 13.60 -5.70 -2.89
N ASP A 154 14.19 -6.36 -3.89
CA ASP A 154 15.46 -5.97 -4.50
C ASP A 154 15.29 -4.81 -5.51
N THR A 155 14.06 -4.45 -5.86
CA THR A 155 13.71 -3.25 -6.64
C THR A 155 12.57 -2.48 -5.99
N LEU A 156 12.59 -1.14 -6.11
CA LEU A 156 11.51 -0.28 -5.59
C LEU A 156 10.15 -0.63 -6.22
N THR A 157 10.14 -0.90 -7.53
CA THR A 157 8.95 -1.28 -8.29
C THR A 157 8.26 -2.50 -7.71
N ILE A 158 9.00 -3.58 -7.41
CA ILE A 158 8.40 -4.80 -6.87
C ILE A 158 7.90 -4.58 -5.44
N ALA A 159 8.63 -3.80 -4.62
CA ALA A 159 8.17 -3.47 -3.26
C ALA A 159 6.83 -2.70 -3.31
N GLU A 160 6.74 -1.67 -4.15
CA GLU A 160 5.51 -0.90 -4.35
C GLU A 160 4.35 -1.74 -4.93
N GLU A 161 4.59 -2.48 -6.01
CA GLU A 161 3.54 -3.25 -6.67
C GLU A 161 3.00 -4.38 -5.80
N SER A 162 3.88 -5.10 -5.08
CA SER A 162 3.45 -6.16 -4.17
C SER A 162 2.61 -5.62 -3.03
N LEU A 163 2.95 -4.43 -2.51
CA LEU A 163 2.12 -3.75 -1.51
C LEU A 163 0.74 -3.42 -2.09
N ILE A 164 0.66 -2.71 -3.22
CA ILE A 164 -0.62 -2.27 -3.78
C ILE A 164 -1.51 -3.47 -4.13
N LYS A 165 -0.95 -4.51 -4.76
CA LYS A 165 -1.70 -5.74 -5.10
C LYS A 165 -2.17 -6.46 -3.85
N GLY A 166 -1.31 -6.63 -2.85
CA GLY A 166 -1.69 -7.29 -1.60
C GLY A 166 -2.76 -6.51 -0.83
N LEU A 167 -2.69 -5.18 -0.81
CA LEU A 167 -3.73 -4.33 -0.21
C LEU A 167 -5.10 -4.52 -0.88
N ILE A 168 -5.14 -4.63 -2.21
CA ILE A 168 -6.40 -4.87 -2.93
C ILE A 168 -7.03 -6.21 -2.52
N ASP A 169 -6.22 -7.23 -2.24
CA ASP A 169 -6.70 -8.57 -1.87
C ASP A 169 -7.16 -8.68 -0.42
N ILE A 170 -6.51 -7.97 0.52
CA ILE A 170 -6.83 -8.10 1.96
C ILE A 170 -7.96 -7.17 2.42
N LEU A 171 -8.26 -6.12 1.65
CA LEU A 171 -9.22 -5.10 2.06
C LEU A 171 -10.66 -5.52 1.68
N PRO A 172 -11.64 -5.28 2.56
CA PRO A 172 -13.04 -5.58 2.28
C PRO A 172 -13.64 -4.48 1.38
N PHE A 173 -13.76 -4.78 0.08
CA PHE A 173 -14.44 -3.94 -0.92
C PHE A 173 -15.86 -4.43 -1.22
#